data_AF-A0A0V0QKS3-F1
#
_entry.id   AF-A0A0V0QKS3-F1
#
_cell.length_a   1.000
_cell.length_b   1.000
_cell.length_c   1.000
_cell.angle_alpha   90.00
_cell.angle_beta   90.00
_cell.angle_gamma   90.00
#
_symmetry.space_group_name_H-M   'P 1'
#
loop_
_entity.id
_entity.type
_entity.pdbx_description
1 polymer ?
#
loop_
_entity_poly.entity_id
_entity_poly.type
_entity_poly.pdbx_seq_one_letter_code
_entity_poly.pdbx_strand_id
1 'polypeptide(L)'
;MSPEDYLYNQRECSQMTKPRLITLQPLDGCNHGGDTTSDEVQVIGVPTGKTVEKFDDYTTFSSQLEQTHPDLIFAQVNPAPFIARQRFLAHKCALQEVEDYSIHGVQNIDPLKIDSWEECVVNRVVLDMLNNNKVHTDFHYADGLATYSYPYIQEKETQLANYEKFIDTIREHVIYNKFSDYNMINQVLHTSLMGKQNVMLGEMPDQLLRLILGNSVEIEEMRDLFKFVVKKNQELKQPLSIKEATLQFLPHIFQMPKDLYITALLKESFQAATQINAYVGIHHLTPIQRYWQGPPNGINFSEATRIPERIRGEGDEILIEKQAIMDVMLESRVWGEKYITNPFPYLEEDITKITKVDFKTMKGCFFQNYKKYNAFKEQMYASLPNYRPKEQPEKLKISQRQ
;
A
#
# COMPACT_ATOMS: atom_id res chain seq x y z
N MET A 1 -2.73 -19.17 9.76
CA MET A 1 -3.94 -18.96 10.60
C MET A 1 -5.14 -19.54 9.87
N SER A 2 -6.16 -20.03 10.57
CA SER A 2 -7.38 -20.52 9.92
C SER A 2 -8.30 -19.36 9.49
N PRO A 3 -9.30 -19.59 8.61
CA PRO A 3 -10.31 -18.59 8.29
C PRO A 3 -11.06 -18.06 9.53
N GLU A 4 -11.32 -18.92 10.52
CA GLU A 4 -11.96 -18.56 11.78
C GLU A 4 -11.04 -17.67 12.63
N ASP A 5 -9.75 -17.98 12.73
CA ASP A 5 -8.78 -17.12 13.42
C ASP A 5 -8.82 -15.69 12.87
N TYR A 6 -8.90 -15.55 11.55
CA TYR A 6 -8.99 -14.27 10.85
C TYR A 6 -10.25 -13.48 11.19
N LEU A 7 -11.40 -14.17 11.23
CA LEU A 7 -12.67 -13.55 11.62
C LEU A 7 -12.66 -13.10 13.09
N TYR A 8 -12.11 -13.91 13.99
CA TYR A 8 -11.97 -13.55 15.40
C TYR A 8 -11.05 -12.35 15.59
N ASN A 9 -9.88 -12.36 14.94
CA ASN A 9 -8.93 -11.26 14.97
C ASN A 9 -9.56 -9.95 14.47
N GLN A 10 -10.28 -9.99 13.34
CA GLN A 10 -10.94 -8.81 12.79
C GLN A 10 -12.00 -8.24 13.76
N ARG A 11 -12.78 -9.13 14.40
CA ARG A 11 -13.79 -8.72 15.38
C ARG A 11 -13.16 -8.09 16.63
N GLU A 12 -12.12 -8.70 17.19
CA GLU A 12 -11.42 -8.17 18.36
C GLU A 12 -10.82 -6.79 18.05
N CYS A 13 -10.13 -6.68 16.92
CA CYS A 13 -9.47 -5.47 16.47
C CYS A 13 -10.44 -4.31 16.18
N SER A 14 -11.63 -4.61 15.65
CA SER A 14 -12.66 -3.60 15.37
C SER A 14 -13.16 -2.84 16.61
N GLN A 15 -12.93 -3.39 17.81
CA GLN A 15 -13.34 -2.79 19.08
C GLN A 15 -12.20 -2.02 19.77
N MET A 16 -10.98 -2.10 19.24
CA MET A 16 -9.82 -1.45 19.84
C MET A 16 -9.78 0.04 19.50
N THR A 17 -9.54 0.85 20.52
CA THR A 17 -9.43 2.32 20.41
C THR A 17 -8.04 2.85 20.72
N LYS A 18 -7.15 2.00 21.25
CA LYS A 18 -5.78 2.36 21.63
C LYS A 18 -4.76 1.57 20.81
N PRO A 19 -3.60 2.16 20.49
CA PRO A 19 -2.50 1.42 19.90
C PRO A 19 -2.03 0.27 20.80
N ARG A 20 -1.50 -0.79 20.18
CA ARG A 20 -0.85 -1.91 20.89
C ARG A 20 0.55 -2.10 20.36
N LEU A 21 1.52 -2.19 21.27
CA LEU A 21 2.91 -2.48 20.96
C LEU A 21 3.19 -3.97 21.24
N ILE A 22 3.89 -4.62 20.31
CA ILE A 22 4.56 -5.90 20.54
C ILE A 22 6.02 -5.78 20.10
N THR A 23 6.90 -6.50 20.78
CA THR A 23 8.29 -6.71 20.36
C THR A 23 8.40 -8.10 19.75
N LEU A 24 8.88 -8.19 18.51
CA LEU A 24 9.14 -9.46 17.85
C LEU A 24 10.51 -9.99 18.26
N GLN A 25 10.60 -11.31 18.45
CA GLN A 25 11.88 -11.95 18.75
C GLN A 25 12.80 -11.90 17.52
N PRO A 26 14.11 -11.66 17.68
CA PRO A 26 15.06 -11.79 16.58
C PRO A 26 14.96 -13.16 15.91
N LEU A 27 15.07 -13.18 14.59
CA LEU A 27 15.09 -14.43 13.81
C LEU A 27 16.51 -14.97 13.73
N ASP A 28 16.66 -16.31 13.75
CA ASP A 28 17.96 -16.97 13.61
C ASP A 28 18.67 -16.54 12.32
N GLY A 29 19.94 -16.13 12.43
CA GLY A 29 20.76 -15.72 11.29
C GLY A 29 20.39 -14.36 10.68
N CYS A 30 19.45 -13.62 11.27
CA CYS A 30 19.28 -12.18 11.01
C CYS A 30 20.19 -11.39 11.95
N ASN A 31 20.41 -10.10 11.63
CA ASN A 31 21.35 -9.19 12.29
C ASN A 31 21.65 -9.55 13.76
N HIS A 32 22.94 -9.68 14.04
CA HIS A 32 23.52 -9.83 15.36
C HIS A 32 24.41 -8.62 15.57
N GLY A 33 23.79 -7.49 15.92
CA GLY A 33 24.52 -6.36 16.46
C GLY A 33 25.60 -6.84 17.43
N GLY A 34 26.72 -6.13 17.49
CA GLY A 34 27.77 -6.45 18.47
C GLY A 34 27.19 -6.46 19.90
N ASP A 35 27.96 -6.91 20.89
CA ASP A 35 27.53 -7.08 22.30
C ASP A 35 26.79 -5.87 22.93
N THR A 36 26.83 -4.69 22.28
CA THR A 36 26.21 -3.43 22.72
C THR A 36 24.91 -3.03 22.02
N THR A 37 24.51 -3.68 20.93
CA THR A 37 23.30 -3.34 20.16
C THR A 37 22.38 -4.55 20.11
N SER A 38 21.24 -4.47 20.78
CA SER A 38 20.17 -5.46 20.62
C SER A 38 19.46 -5.19 19.31
N ASP A 39 19.28 -6.19 18.45
CA ASP A 39 18.42 -6.05 17.27
C ASP A 39 16.96 -6.22 17.69
N GLU A 40 16.10 -5.26 17.37
CA GLU A 40 14.70 -5.27 17.81
C GLU A 40 13.77 -4.81 16.69
N VAL A 41 12.65 -5.52 16.55
CA VAL A 41 11.51 -5.08 15.73
C VAL A 41 10.33 -4.83 16.65
N GLN A 42 9.95 -3.57 16.77
CA GLN A 42 8.77 -3.14 17.49
C GLN A 42 7.62 -2.91 16.51
N VAL A 43 6.51 -3.61 16.72
CA VAL A 43 5.30 -3.45 15.90
C VAL A 43 4.20 -2.79 16.70
N ILE A 44 3.80 -1.61 16.25
CA ILE A 44 2.71 -0.81 16.78
C ILE A 44 1.49 -1.03 15.90
N GLY A 45 0.51 -1.77 16.42
CA GLY A 45 -0.83 -1.90 15.85
C GLY A 45 -1.66 -0.67 16.15
N VAL A 46 -2.10 0.05 15.11
CA VAL A 46 -2.81 1.32 15.15
C VAL A 46 -4.30 1.09 14.86
N PRO A 47 -5.22 1.54 15.73
CA PRO A 47 -6.66 1.37 15.49
C PRO A 47 -7.15 2.25 14.33
N THR A 48 -8.23 1.83 13.68
CA THR A 48 -8.94 2.67 12.70
C THR A 48 -9.51 3.90 13.39
N GLY A 49 -9.42 5.06 12.76
CA GLY A 49 -9.98 6.28 13.33
C GLY A 49 -9.63 7.52 12.53
N LYS A 50 -10.34 8.62 12.80
CA LYS A 50 -9.97 9.91 12.22
C LYS A 50 -8.62 10.35 12.78
N THR A 51 -7.68 10.71 11.91
CA THR A 51 -6.48 11.45 12.31
C THR A 51 -6.95 12.74 12.97
N VAL A 52 -6.66 12.92 14.26
CA VAL A 52 -6.94 14.18 14.96
C VAL A 52 -5.77 15.11 14.65
N GLU A 53 -6.03 16.26 14.03
CA GLU A 53 -5.00 17.21 13.58
C GLU A 53 -4.15 17.79 14.74
N LYS A 54 -4.65 17.73 15.97
CA LYS A 54 -3.93 18.10 17.19
C LYS A 54 -4.01 16.95 18.18
N PHE A 55 -2.89 16.31 18.44
CA PHE A 55 -2.76 15.37 19.54
C PHE A 55 -1.69 15.87 20.50
N ASP A 56 -2.07 16.00 21.77
CA ASP A 56 -1.13 15.94 22.89
C ASP A 56 -0.48 14.54 23.01
N ASP A 57 -1.03 13.54 22.30
CA ASP A 57 -0.70 12.11 22.32
C ASP A 57 0.38 11.69 21.29
N TYR A 58 1.11 12.68 20.75
CA TYR A 58 2.37 12.47 20.03
C TYR A 58 3.42 11.75 20.90
N THR A 59 3.16 11.67 22.20
CA THR A 59 3.89 10.91 23.21
C THR A 59 4.24 9.52 22.75
N THR A 60 3.32 8.73 22.17
CA THR A 60 3.64 7.32 21.85
C THR A 60 4.67 7.22 20.71
N PHE A 61 4.52 8.02 19.65
CA PHE A 61 5.49 8.00 18.55
C PHE A 61 6.83 8.63 18.97
N SER A 62 6.81 9.82 19.58
CA SER A 62 8.02 10.47 20.09
C SER A 62 8.73 9.64 21.14
N SER A 63 8.00 9.05 22.09
CA SER A 63 8.61 8.20 23.11
C SER A 63 9.28 6.99 22.49
N GLN A 64 8.65 6.36 21.48
CA GLN A 64 9.28 5.22 20.82
C GLN A 64 10.50 5.65 19.99
N LEU A 65 10.44 6.77 19.27
CA LEU A 65 11.60 7.32 18.57
C LEU A 65 12.77 7.65 19.51
N GLU A 66 12.48 8.22 20.67
CA GLU A 66 13.47 8.57 21.70
C GLU A 66 14.02 7.34 22.43
N GLN A 67 13.22 6.28 22.58
CA GLN A 67 13.63 5.05 23.26
C GLN A 67 14.46 4.14 22.36
N THR A 68 14.02 3.91 21.12
CA THR A 68 14.63 2.90 20.25
C THR A 68 15.60 3.45 19.23
N HIS A 69 15.54 4.75 18.93
CA HIS A 69 16.35 5.40 17.88
C HIS A 69 16.40 4.57 16.59
N PRO A 70 15.24 4.26 15.98
CA PRO A 70 15.17 3.24 14.94
C PRO A 70 15.90 3.67 13.68
N ASP A 71 16.61 2.73 13.04
CA ASP A 71 17.27 2.93 11.75
C ASP A 71 16.24 3.05 10.62
N LEU A 72 15.12 2.33 10.78
CA LEU A 72 14.07 2.22 9.79
C LEU A 72 12.69 2.36 10.45
N ILE A 73 11.88 3.26 9.90
CA ILE A 73 10.45 3.35 10.19
C ILE A 73 9.70 2.60 9.09
N PHE A 74 8.99 1.55 9.47
CA PHE A 74 8.09 0.85 8.57
C PHE A 74 6.67 1.41 8.75
N ALA A 75 6.09 1.97 7.70
CA ALA A 75 4.76 2.56 7.75
C ALA A 75 3.83 1.85 6.75
N GLN A 76 2.67 1.36 7.20
CA GLN A 76 1.68 0.73 6.32
C GLN A 76 0.99 1.78 5.44
N VAL A 77 1.66 2.13 4.35
CA VAL A 77 1.20 3.05 3.31
C VAL A 77 1.45 2.37 1.97
N ASN A 78 0.47 2.43 1.06
CA ASN A 78 0.56 1.78 -0.24
C ASN A 78 1.75 2.36 -1.03
N PRO A 79 2.77 1.56 -1.39
CA PRO A 79 3.97 2.03 -2.07
C PRO A 79 3.75 2.31 -3.56
N ALA A 80 2.66 1.81 -4.17
CA ALA A 80 2.42 1.86 -5.60
C ALA A 80 2.56 3.27 -6.23
N PRO A 81 1.99 4.35 -5.65
CA PRO A 81 2.12 5.69 -6.23
C PRO A 81 3.57 6.20 -6.25
N PHE A 82 4.36 5.86 -5.22
CA PHE A 82 5.75 6.26 -5.12
C PHE A 82 6.62 5.45 -6.08
N ILE A 83 6.48 4.12 -6.07
CA ILE A 83 7.25 3.21 -6.92
C ILE A 83 7.04 3.54 -8.40
N ALA A 84 5.80 3.71 -8.85
CA ALA A 84 5.51 4.06 -10.25
C ALA A 84 6.27 5.33 -10.69
N ARG A 85 6.32 6.34 -9.82
CA ARG A 85 7.02 7.61 -10.09
C ARG A 85 8.53 7.47 -10.02
N GLN A 86 9.04 6.70 -9.06
CA GLN A 86 10.46 6.38 -8.97
C GLN A 86 10.94 5.65 -10.23
N ARG A 87 10.20 4.65 -10.70
CA ARG A 87 10.52 3.90 -11.92
C ARG A 87 10.49 4.79 -13.17
N PHE A 88 9.48 5.66 -13.28
CA PHE A 88 9.44 6.68 -14.33
C PHE A 88 10.67 7.61 -14.31
N LEU A 89 11.11 8.05 -13.14
CA LEU A 89 12.32 8.86 -13.01
C LEU A 89 13.60 8.08 -13.33
N ALA A 90 13.67 6.79 -12.97
CA ALA A 90 14.79 5.93 -13.36
C ALA A 90 14.88 5.83 -14.89
N HIS A 91 13.75 5.67 -15.58
CA HIS A 91 13.68 5.71 -17.05
C HIS A 91 14.15 7.06 -17.60
N LYS A 92 13.76 8.17 -16.97
CA LYS A 92 14.21 9.51 -17.37
C LYS A 92 15.72 9.71 -17.18
N CYS A 93 16.30 9.23 -16.08
CA CYS A 93 17.75 9.21 -15.86
C CYS A 93 18.47 8.45 -16.98
N ALA A 94 17.98 7.26 -17.32
CA ALA A 94 18.54 6.44 -18.39
C ALA A 94 18.52 7.16 -19.75
N LEU A 95 17.43 7.84 -20.09
CA LEU A 95 17.31 8.63 -21.33
C LEU A 95 18.26 9.83 -21.38
N GLN A 96 18.72 10.31 -20.22
CA GLN A 96 19.65 11.43 -20.08
C GLN A 96 21.08 10.98 -19.83
N GLU A 97 21.38 9.68 -19.95
CA GLU A 97 22.71 9.11 -19.73
C GLU A 97 23.27 9.40 -18.33
N VAL A 98 22.39 9.60 -17.35
CA VAL A 98 22.76 9.75 -15.93
C VAL A 98 23.05 8.36 -15.37
N GLU A 99 24.16 8.19 -14.65
CA GLU A 99 24.52 6.93 -14.00
C GLU A 99 23.70 6.71 -12.70
N ASP A 100 23.86 5.56 -12.04
CA ASP A 100 23.26 5.24 -10.72
C ASP A 100 21.72 5.22 -10.63
N TYR A 101 21.00 4.99 -11.73
CA TYR A 101 19.56 4.70 -11.68
C TYR A 101 19.29 3.20 -11.46
N SER A 102 18.11 2.88 -10.89
CA SER A 102 17.66 1.49 -10.78
C SER A 102 17.31 0.93 -12.17
N ILE A 103 18.10 -0.05 -12.64
CA ILE A 103 17.86 -0.75 -13.91
C ILE A 103 16.49 -1.45 -13.90
N HIS A 104 16.09 -2.00 -12.74
CA HIS A 104 14.77 -2.63 -12.57
C HIS A 104 13.62 -1.65 -12.87
N GLY A 105 13.77 -0.39 -12.43
CA GLY A 105 12.80 0.65 -12.70
C GLY A 105 12.67 1.03 -14.19
N VAL A 106 13.66 0.71 -15.01
CA VAL A 106 13.61 0.92 -16.47
C VAL A 106 12.91 -0.24 -17.18
N GLN A 107 13.09 -1.46 -16.68
CA GLN A 107 12.57 -2.67 -17.32
C GLN A 107 11.09 -2.95 -16.97
N ASN A 108 10.68 -2.65 -15.74
CA ASN A 108 9.39 -3.08 -15.21
C ASN A 108 8.52 -1.89 -14.79
N ILE A 109 7.84 -1.22 -15.71
CA ILE A 109 6.96 -0.08 -15.34
C ILE A 109 5.63 -0.60 -14.74
N ASP A 110 5.01 -1.58 -15.39
CA ASP A 110 3.79 -2.25 -14.92
C ASP A 110 3.90 -3.77 -15.18
N PRO A 111 3.26 -4.63 -14.37
CA PRO A 111 2.57 -4.29 -13.13
C PRO A 111 3.54 -3.81 -12.04
N LEU A 112 3.01 -3.07 -11.06
CA LEU A 112 3.76 -2.64 -9.86
C LEU A 112 3.98 -3.81 -8.89
N LYS A 113 4.60 -4.89 -9.40
CA LYS A 113 5.20 -5.94 -8.59
C LYS A 113 6.53 -5.41 -8.07
N ILE A 114 6.72 -5.50 -6.77
CA ILE A 114 7.91 -5.00 -6.09
C ILE A 114 9.00 -6.06 -6.24
N ASP A 115 10.13 -5.66 -6.82
CA ASP A 115 11.24 -6.58 -7.08
C ASP A 115 12.13 -6.75 -5.84
N SER A 116 12.27 -5.69 -5.03
CA SER A 116 13.05 -5.70 -3.80
C SER A 116 12.48 -4.73 -2.76
N TRP A 117 12.79 -4.95 -1.48
CA TRP A 117 12.28 -4.12 -0.39
C TRP A 117 12.80 -2.67 -0.46
N GLU A 118 13.97 -2.46 -1.07
CA GLU A 118 14.59 -1.15 -1.24
C GLU A 118 13.74 -0.21 -2.10
N GLU A 119 12.96 -0.74 -3.05
CA GLU A 119 12.02 0.08 -3.84
C GLU A 119 10.91 0.69 -2.98
N CYS A 120 10.62 0.09 -1.82
CA CYS A 120 9.64 0.61 -0.87
C CYS A 120 10.23 1.69 0.05
N VAL A 121 11.55 1.91 0.05
CA VAL A 121 12.19 2.93 0.88
C VAL A 121 12.11 4.29 0.19
N VAL A 122 11.51 5.26 0.85
CA VAL A 122 11.33 6.60 0.29
C VAL A 122 12.67 7.33 0.26
N ASN A 123 13.24 7.46 -0.94
CA ASN A 123 14.43 8.28 -1.15
C ASN A 123 14.04 9.77 -1.33
N ARG A 124 14.53 10.64 -0.43
CA ARG A 124 14.24 12.08 -0.49
C ARG A 124 14.81 12.77 -1.73
N VAL A 125 15.90 12.25 -2.32
CA VAL A 125 16.42 12.75 -3.60
C VAL A 125 15.43 12.51 -4.73
N VAL A 126 14.74 11.36 -4.72
CA VAL A 126 13.68 11.08 -5.69
C VAL A 126 12.53 12.07 -5.51
N LEU A 127 12.20 12.47 -4.27
CA LEU A 127 11.20 13.52 -4.03
C LEU A 127 11.61 14.88 -4.61
N ASP A 128 12.90 15.25 -4.53
CA ASP A 128 13.42 16.45 -5.19
C ASP A 128 13.37 16.36 -6.71
N MET A 129 13.73 15.20 -7.27
CA MET A 129 13.63 14.95 -8.71
C MET A 129 12.18 15.10 -9.21
N LEU A 130 11.20 14.58 -8.45
CA LEU A 130 9.79 14.70 -8.78
C LEU A 130 9.31 16.15 -8.74
N ASN A 131 9.64 16.87 -7.67
CA ASN A 131 9.26 18.27 -7.52
C ASN A 131 9.81 19.18 -8.61
N ASN A 132 11.08 18.98 -8.95
CA ASN A 132 11.74 19.79 -9.96
C ASN A 132 11.47 19.28 -11.38
N ASN A 133 10.88 18.09 -11.51
CA ASN A 133 10.82 17.32 -12.75
C ASN A 133 12.18 17.32 -13.47
N LYS A 134 13.24 16.99 -12.74
CA LYS A 134 14.64 17.01 -13.18
C LYS A 134 15.38 15.79 -12.64
N VAL A 135 16.47 15.40 -13.29
CA VAL A 135 17.37 14.37 -12.75
C VAL A 135 18.23 14.94 -11.65
N HIS A 136 18.82 14.06 -10.84
CA HIS A 136 19.54 14.45 -9.63
C HIS A 136 20.80 15.29 -9.88
N THR A 137 21.35 15.26 -11.09
CA THR A 137 22.50 16.07 -11.52
C THR A 137 22.14 17.52 -11.85
N ASP A 138 20.85 17.85 -11.99
CA ASP A 138 20.37 19.13 -12.51
C ASP A 138 19.89 20.11 -11.42
N PHE A 139 20.06 19.76 -10.15
CA PHE A 139 19.66 20.61 -9.02
C PHE A 139 20.63 20.54 -7.85
N HIS A 140 20.63 21.60 -7.03
CA HIS A 140 21.45 21.68 -5.83
C HIS A 140 20.74 21.05 -4.63
N TYR A 141 21.35 20.03 -4.03
CA TYR A 141 20.74 19.30 -2.91
C TYR A 141 20.48 20.15 -1.67
N ALA A 142 21.32 21.16 -1.40
CA ALA A 142 21.18 22.04 -0.23
C ALA A 142 19.86 22.83 -0.22
N ASP A 143 19.28 23.06 -1.40
CA ASP A 143 18.02 23.79 -1.57
C ASP A 143 16.80 22.85 -1.57
N GLY A 144 17.05 21.53 -1.58
CA GLY A 144 16.04 20.50 -1.74
C GLY A 144 15.46 19.96 -0.42
N LEU A 145 14.55 19.00 -0.58
CA LEU A 145 13.95 18.22 0.49
C LEU A 145 14.92 17.15 1.05
N ALA A 146 15.89 16.71 0.24
CA ALA A 146 16.89 15.72 0.66
C ALA A 146 17.68 16.13 1.90
N THR A 147 17.98 17.43 2.02
CA THR A 147 18.76 17.98 3.13
C THR A 147 17.89 18.61 4.23
N TYR A 148 16.55 18.45 4.16
CA TYR A 148 15.60 19.15 5.03
C TYR A 148 15.88 18.94 6.53
N SER A 149 16.30 17.74 6.93
CA SER A 149 16.58 17.40 8.33
C SER A 149 18.03 17.67 8.77
N TYR A 150 18.83 18.34 7.94
CA TYR A 150 20.24 18.61 8.17
C TYR A 150 20.50 20.11 8.30
N PRO A 151 20.39 20.68 9.52
CA PRO A 151 20.49 22.13 9.74
C PRO A 151 21.88 22.72 9.47
N TYR A 152 22.90 21.88 9.31
CA TYR A 152 24.25 22.30 8.93
C TYR A 152 24.46 22.35 7.41
N ILE A 153 23.53 21.78 6.62
CA ILE A 153 23.57 21.80 5.15
C ILE A 153 22.57 22.82 4.62
N GLN A 154 21.36 22.85 5.18
CA GLN A 154 20.29 23.73 4.74
C GLN A 154 20.06 24.87 5.73
N GLU A 155 20.06 26.11 5.24
CA GLU A 155 19.76 27.29 6.04
C GLU A 155 18.32 27.25 6.59
N LYS A 156 18.12 27.81 7.78
CA LYS A 156 16.81 27.79 8.47
C LYS A 156 15.70 28.46 7.65
N GLU A 157 16.03 29.51 6.90
CA GLU A 157 15.07 30.20 6.02
C GLU A 157 14.62 29.29 4.88
N THR A 158 15.55 28.58 4.23
CA THR A 158 15.27 27.58 3.20
C THR A 158 14.45 26.41 3.75
N GLN A 159 14.77 25.94 4.95
CA GLN A 159 14.01 24.89 5.63
C GLN A 159 12.55 25.32 5.86
N LEU A 160 12.32 26.54 6.36
CA LEU A 160 10.96 27.07 6.56
C LEU A 160 10.21 27.23 5.24
N ALA A 161 10.88 27.69 4.18
CA ALA A 161 10.30 27.80 2.84
C ALA A 161 9.93 26.42 2.25
N ASN A 162 10.70 25.38 2.57
CA ASN A 162 10.47 24.03 2.09
C ASN A 162 9.42 23.24 2.90
N TYR A 163 8.97 23.72 4.06
CA TYR A 163 8.04 22.98 4.94
C TYR A 163 6.75 22.56 4.22
N GLU A 164 5.99 23.52 3.70
CA GLU A 164 4.73 23.25 2.99
C GLU A 164 4.98 22.44 1.71
N LYS A 165 6.04 22.80 0.97
CA LYS A 165 6.45 22.07 -0.23
C LYS A 165 6.69 20.59 0.08
N PHE A 166 7.36 20.25 1.18
CA PHE A 166 7.63 18.86 1.56
C PHE A 166 6.31 18.12 1.87
N ILE A 167 5.41 18.74 2.62
CA ILE A 167 4.11 18.15 2.93
C ILE A 167 3.33 17.86 1.64
N ASP A 168 3.26 18.82 0.73
CA ASP A 168 2.57 18.68 -0.55
C ASP A 168 3.22 17.60 -1.42
N THR A 169 4.55 17.52 -1.42
CA THR A 169 5.31 16.48 -2.13
C THR A 169 4.95 15.07 -1.62
N ILE A 170 4.93 14.89 -0.29
CA ILE A 170 4.55 13.62 0.34
C ILE A 170 3.09 13.28 -0.02
N ARG A 171 2.19 14.26 0.06
CA ARG A 171 0.78 14.08 -0.31
C ARG A 171 0.61 13.71 -1.78
N GLU A 172 1.33 14.35 -2.69
CA GLU A 172 1.14 14.13 -4.13
C GLU A 172 1.82 12.85 -4.63
N HIS A 173 3.03 12.57 -4.15
CA HIS A 173 3.89 11.55 -4.75
C HIS A 173 4.02 10.28 -3.92
N VAL A 174 3.81 10.34 -2.60
CA VAL A 174 3.89 9.18 -1.71
C VAL A 174 2.48 8.67 -1.38
N ILE A 175 1.68 9.48 -0.70
CA ILE A 175 0.33 9.10 -0.26
C ILE A 175 -0.65 9.12 -1.45
N TYR A 176 -0.52 10.11 -2.33
CA TYR A 176 -1.47 10.43 -3.38
C TYR A 176 -2.91 10.56 -2.83
N ASN A 177 -3.89 9.86 -3.40
CA ASN A 177 -5.27 9.82 -2.91
C ASN A 177 -5.53 8.65 -1.93
N LYS A 178 -4.48 8.03 -1.38
CA LYS A 178 -4.54 6.81 -0.55
C LYS A 178 -4.12 7.06 0.90
N PHE A 179 -4.74 8.04 1.54
CA PHE A 179 -4.54 8.25 2.97
C PHE A 179 -4.92 6.99 3.76
N SER A 180 -4.12 6.67 4.77
CA SER A 180 -4.40 5.57 5.69
C SER A 180 -5.66 5.86 6.51
N ASP A 181 -6.52 4.85 6.65
CA ASP A 181 -7.71 4.85 7.54
C ASP A 181 -7.32 4.72 9.04
N TYR A 182 -6.04 4.46 9.32
CA TYR A 182 -5.46 4.41 10.68
C TYR A 182 -4.99 5.79 11.12
N ASN A 183 -5.44 6.21 12.30
CA ASN A 183 -5.36 7.59 12.77
C ASN A 183 -3.92 8.15 12.86
N MET A 184 -2.91 7.32 13.12
CA MET A 184 -1.52 7.76 13.33
C MET A 184 -0.61 7.63 12.10
N ILE A 185 -0.89 6.72 11.17
CA ILE A 185 0.10 6.30 10.16
C ILE A 185 0.51 7.45 9.23
N ASN A 186 -0.45 8.26 8.77
CA ASN A 186 -0.14 9.41 7.89
C ASN A 186 0.79 10.42 8.59
N GLN A 187 0.61 10.63 9.90
CA GLN A 187 1.42 11.56 10.68
C GLN A 187 2.82 11.01 10.97
N VAL A 188 2.92 9.71 11.27
CA VAL A 188 4.19 9.00 11.40
C VAL A 188 4.98 9.12 10.10
N LEU A 189 4.35 8.90 8.95
CA LEU A 189 4.97 9.05 7.64
C LEU A 189 5.53 10.46 7.44
N HIS A 190 4.69 11.50 7.61
CA HIS A 190 5.12 12.88 7.44
C HIS A 190 6.30 13.23 8.35
N THR A 191 6.21 12.88 9.63
CA THR A 191 7.24 13.28 10.59
C THR A 191 8.54 12.52 10.42
N SER A 192 8.46 11.22 10.11
CA SER A 192 9.64 10.40 9.86
C SER A 192 10.38 10.86 8.60
N LEU A 193 9.64 11.18 7.52
CA LEU A 193 10.22 11.70 6.29
C LEU A 193 10.85 13.09 6.46
N MET A 194 10.24 13.97 7.26
CA MET A 194 10.81 15.28 7.57
C MET A 194 11.93 15.21 8.62
N GLY A 195 12.04 14.10 9.33
CA GLY A 195 13.11 13.78 10.27
C GLY A 195 14.36 13.23 9.58
N LYS A 196 15.20 12.52 10.33
CA LYS A 196 16.42 11.87 9.80
C LYS A 196 16.21 10.40 9.45
N GLN A 197 15.05 9.84 9.76
CA GLN A 197 14.82 8.39 9.63
C GLN A 197 14.60 7.97 8.18
N ASN A 198 15.02 6.74 7.88
CA ASN A 198 14.61 6.07 6.67
C ASN A 198 13.18 5.57 6.84
N VAL A 199 12.36 5.70 5.80
CA VAL A 199 10.95 5.29 5.85
C VAL A 199 10.67 4.30 4.76
N MET A 200 10.17 3.13 5.14
CA MET A 200 9.68 2.09 4.23
C MET A 200 8.15 2.12 4.18
N LEU A 201 7.63 2.08 2.96
CA LEU A 201 6.21 1.95 2.65
C LEU A 201 5.82 0.47 2.61
N GLY A 202 5.11 0.02 3.65
CA GLY A 202 4.98 -1.38 3.98
C GLY A 202 3.71 -2.09 3.52
N GLU A 203 2.74 -1.38 2.94
CA GLU A 203 1.47 -2.00 2.52
C GLU A 203 1.62 -2.77 1.21
N MET A 204 0.79 -3.81 1.02
CA MET A 204 0.72 -4.54 -0.24
C MET A 204 0.08 -3.67 -1.34
N PRO A 205 0.72 -3.51 -2.52
CA PRO A 205 0.07 -2.87 -3.66
C PRO A 205 -1.27 -3.54 -4.00
N ASP A 206 -2.33 -2.76 -4.13
CA ASP A 206 -3.66 -3.27 -4.51
C ASP A 206 -3.62 -4.01 -5.86
N GLN A 207 -2.75 -3.59 -6.78
CA GLN A 207 -2.50 -4.27 -8.07
C GLN A 207 -1.99 -5.70 -7.83
N LEU A 208 -1.02 -5.86 -6.93
CA LEU A 208 -0.43 -7.16 -6.62
C LEU A 208 -1.47 -8.09 -5.98
N LEU A 209 -2.26 -7.58 -5.03
CA LEU A 209 -3.35 -8.35 -4.41
C LEU A 209 -4.32 -8.87 -5.48
N ARG A 210 -4.71 -8.01 -6.42
CA ARG A 210 -5.65 -8.37 -7.49
C ARG A 210 -5.09 -9.32 -8.52
N LEU A 211 -3.78 -9.28 -8.78
CA LEU A 211 -3.10 -10.24 -9.64
C LEU A 211 -3.08 -11.61 -8.98
N ILE A 212 -2.76 -11.67 -7.69
CA ILE A 212 -2.77 -12.90 -6.90
C ILE A 212 -4.17 -13.50 -6.86
N LEU A 213 -5.17 -12.73 -6.43
CA LEU A 213 -6.55 -13.22 -6.34
C LEU A 213 -7.14 -13.55 -7.72
N GLY A 214 -6.87 -12.73 -8.74
CA GLY A 214 -7.36 -12.96 -10.11
C GLY A 214 -6.90 -14.29 -10.71
N ASN A 215 -5.71 -14.74 -10.33
CA ASN A 215 -5.12 -16.01 -10.79
C ASN A 215 -5.34 -17.17 -9.81
N SER A 216 -5.88 -16.92 -8.61
CA SER A 216 -6.09 -17.97 -7.58
C SER A 216 -7.54 -18.37 -7.39
N VAL A 217 -8.48 -17.46 -7.62
CA VAL A 217 -9.91 -17.65 -7.34
C VAL A 217 -10.65 -17.82 -8.64
N GLU A 218 -11.37 -18.93 -8.82
CA GLU A 218 -12.18 -19.17 -10.03
C GLU A 218 -13.28 -18.11 -10.19
N ILE A 219 -13.70 -17.83 -11.42
CA ILE A 219 -14.73 -16.80 -11.66
C ILE A 219 -16.06 -17.08 -10.96
N GLU A 220 -16.51 -18.33 -10.91
CA GLU A 220 -17.76 -18.67 -10.22
C GLU A 220 -17.65 -18.44 -8.71
N GLU A 221 -16.50 -18.80 -8.13
CA GLU A 221 -16.20 -18.51 -6.73
C GLU A 221 -16.17 -16.99 -6.48
N MET A 222 -15.48 -16.21 -7.32
CA MET A 222 -15.44 -14.74 -7.20
C MET A 222 -16.84 -14.10 -7.26
N ARG A 223 -17.71 -14.60 -8.14
CA ARG A 223 -19.12 -14.16 -8.21
C ARG A 223 -19.89 -14.51 -6.94
N ASP A 224 -19.65 -15.68 -6.36
CA ASP A 224 -20.31 -16.13 -5.15
C ASP A 224 -19.81 -15.38 -3.90
N LEU A 225 -18.51 -15.07 -3.82
CA LEU A 225 -17.94 -14.17 -2.81
C LEU A 225 -18.60 -12.80 -2.87
N PHE A 226 -18.75 -12.22 -4.06
CA PHE A 226 -19.44 -10.95 -4.24
C PHE A 226 -20.89 -11.01 -3.75
N LYS A 227 -21.67 -12.01 -4.20
CA LYS A 227 -23.07 -12.19 -3.75
C LYS A 227 -23.15 -12.40 -2.24
N PHE A 228 -22.22 -13.17 -1.67
CA PHE A 228 -22.15 -13.43 -0.24
C PHE A 228 -21.97 -12.14 0.56
N VAL A 229 -20.98 -11.29 0.19
CA VAL A 229 -20.74 -10.01 0.87
C VAL A 229 -21.97 -9.11 0.77
N VAL A 230 -22.54 -8.98 -0.42
CA VAL A 230 -23.74 -8.14 -0.63
C VAL A 230 -24.88 -8.63 0.26
N LYS A 231 -25.20 -9.93 0.23
CA LYS A 231 -26.29 -10.51 1.03
C LYS A 231 -26.04 -10.38 2.53
N LYS A 232 -24.83 -10.67 3.01
CA LYS A 232 -24.48 -10.54 4.43
C LYS A 232 -24.56 -9.10 4.91
N ASN A 233 -24.17 -8.14 4.07
CA ASN A 233 -24.28 -6.73 4.43
C ASN A 233 -25.75 -6.28 4.57
N GLN A 234 -26.68 -6.91 3.85
CA GLN A 234 -28.11 -6.65 3.99
C GLN A 234 -28.71 -7.20 5.29
N GLU A 235 -28.14 -8.27 5.83
CA GLU A 235 -28.56 -8.88 7.09
C GLU A 235 -28.14 -8.00 8.30
N LEU A 236 -27.25 -7.03 8.11
CA LEU A 236 -26.81 -6.12 9.16
C LEU A 236 -27.87 -5.05 9.49
N LYS A 237 -28.02 -4.75 10.78
CA LYS A 237 -28.85 -3.63 11.25
C LYS A 237 -28.37 -2.27 10.73
N GLN A 238 -27.05 -2.13 10.60
CA GLN A 238 -26.38 -0.97 10.04
C GLN A 238 -25.46 -1.45 8.92
N PRO A 239 -25.84 -1.27 7.65
CA PRO A 239 -25.02 -1.69 6.52
C PRO A 239 -23.68 -0.96 6.52
N LEU A 240 -22.61 -1.70 6.25
CA LEU A 240 -21.26 -1.16 6.05
C LEU A 240 -21.08 -0.73 4.59
N SER A 241 -19.98 -0.05 4.28
CA SER A 241 -19.56 0.08 2.88
C SER A 241 -19.22 -1.31 2.32
N ILE A 242 -19.29 -1.52 0.99
CA ILE A 242 -19.00 -2.85 0.43
C ILE A 242 -17.52 -3.23 0.65
N LYS A 243 -16.61 -2.24 0.67
CA LYS A 243 -15.20 -2.44 1.05
C LYS A 243 -15.09 -2.93 2.49
N GLU A 244 -15.70 -2.23 3.43
CA GLU A 244 -15.69 -2.58 4.85
C GLU A 244 -16.28 -3.99 5.07
N ALA A 245 -17.41 -4.31 4.45
CA ALA A 245 -18.03 -5.63 4.51
C ALA A 245 -17.15 -6.73 3.91
N THR A 246 -16.49 -6.46 2.78
CA THR A 246 -15.57 -7.42 2.13
C THR A 246 -14.41 -7.77 3.07
N LEU A 247 -13.76 -6.77 3.65
CA LEU A 247 -12.64 -6.99 4.57
C LEU A 247 -13.08 -7.62 5.90
N GLN A 248 -14.31 -7.36 6.38
CA GLN A 248 -14.82 -7.94 7.61
C GLN A 248 -15.31 -9.38 7.45
N PHE A 249 -15.99 -9.72 6.36
CA PHE A 249 -16.58 -11.04 6.16
C PHE A 249 -15.65 -12.03 5.48
N LEU A 250 -14.69 -11.55 4.68
CA LEU A 250 -13.74 -12.37 3.93
C LEU A 250 -12.26 -12.00 4.22
N PRO A 251 -11.86 -11.80 5.49
CA PRO A 251 -10.48 -11.40 5.81
C PRO A 251 -9.46 -12.46 5.35
N HIS A 252 -9.77 -13.74 5.47
CA HIS A 252 -8.88 -14.81 5.01
C HIS A 252 -8.59 -14.79 3.50
N ILE A 253 -9.43 -14.11 2.69
CA ILE A 253 -9.22 -13.96 1.24
C ILE A 253 -8.48 -12.66 0.93
N PHE A 254 -8.96 -11.54 1.47
CA PHE A 254 -8.47 -10.21 1.09
C PHE A 254 -7.39 -9.65 2.01
N GLN A 255 -7.34 -10.11 3.26
CA GLN A 255 -6.41 -9.65 4.29
C GLN A 255 -5.19 -10.56 4.43
N MET A 256 -5.39 -11.88 4.34
CA MET A 256 -4.30 -12.84 4.49
C MET A 256 -3.13 -12.59 3.55
N PRO A 257 -3.30 -12.33 2.23
CA PRO A 257 -2.17 -12.02 1.35
C PRO A 257 -1.42 -10.76 1.78
N LYS A 258 -2.14 -9.75 2.31
CA LYS A 258 -1.54 -8.51 2.82
C LYS A 258 -0.68 -8.75 4.05
N ASP A 259 -1.17 -9.55 5.00
CA ASP A 259 -0.41 -9.86 6.22
C ASP A 259 0.84 -10.67 5.91
N LEU A 260 0.71 -11.65 5.01
CA LEU A 260 1.82 -12.45 4.51
C LEU A 260 2.88 -11.56 3.84
N TYR A 261 2.44 -10.64 2.98
CA TYR A 261 3.29 -9.63 2.36
C TYR A 261 3.98 -8.72 3.39
N ILE A 262 3.23 -8.09 4.29
CA ILE A 262 3.78 -7.17 5.31
C ILE A 262 4.79 -7.91 6.19
N THR A 263 4.46 -9.13 6.61
CA THR A 263 5.37 -9.93 7.45
C THR A 263 6.64 -10.29 6.69
N ALA A 264 6.53 -10.73 5.43
CA ALA A 264 7.68 -11.10 4.63
C ALA A 264 8.60 -9.90 4.34
N LEU A 265 8.00 -8.74 4.02
CA LEU A 265 8.73 -7.49 3.79
C LEU A 265 9.44 -7.01 5.06
N LEU A 266 8.77 -7.07 6.23
CA LEU A 266 9.39 -6.76 7.51
C LEU A 266 10.60 -7.67 7.78
N LYS A 267 10.49 -8.98 7.54
CA LYS A 267 11.60 -9.92 7.72
C LYS A 267 12.81 -9.58 6.85
N GLU A 268 12.59 -9.29 5.56
CA GLU A 268 13.70 -8.93 4.67
C GLU A 268 14.31 -7.59 5.05
N SER A 269 13.50 -6.60 5.40
CA SER A 269 14.01 -5.31 5.88
C SER A 269 14.85 -5.43 7.17
N PHE A 270 14.50 -6.38 8.05
CA PHE A 270 15.24 -6.64 9.29
C PHE A 270 16.59 -7.30 9.07
N GLN A 271 16.84 -7.88 7.89
CA GLN A 271 18.19 -8.32 7.53
C GLN A 271 19.12 -7.13 7.26
N ALA A 272 18.57 -5.95 6.96
CA ALA A 272 19.32 -4.75 6.61
C ALA A 272 19.25 -3.60 7.65
N ALA A 273 18.43 -3.75 8.69
CA ALA A 273 18.29 -2.77 9.78
C ALA A 273 18.43 -3.46 11.15
N THR A 274 19.02 -2.77 12.13
CA THR A 274 19.16 -3.31 13.50
C THR A 274 17.93 -2.99 14.34
N GLN A 275 17.34 -1.81 14.14
CA GLN A 275 16.20 -1.33 14.88
C GLN A 275 15.07 -0.88 13.94
N ILE A 276 13.92 -1.54 14.03
CA ILE A 276 12.73 -1.22 13.22
C ILE A 276 11.56 -0.88 14.13
N ASN A 277 10.98 0.31 13.93
CA ASN A 277 9.65 0.63 14.46
C ASN A 277 8.63 0.54 13.31
N ALA A 278 7.75 -0.45 13.38
CA ALA A 278 6.71 -0.70 12.40
C ALA A 278 5.34 -0.22 12.87
N TYR A 279 4.66 0.57 12.05
CA TYR A 279 3.33 1.11 12.29
C TYR A 279 2.36 0.51 11.28
N VAL A 280 1.51 -0.38 11.76
CA VAL A 280 0.54 -1.14 10.97
C VAL A 280 -0.84 -1.00 11.58
N GLY A 281 -1.89 -1.16 10.80
CA GLY A 281 -3.26 -1.28 11.27
C GLY A 281 -3.39 -2.44 12.25
N ILE A 282 -4.19 -2.23 13.30
CA ILE A 282 -4.27 -3.12 14.46
C ILE A 282 -4.60 -4.59 14.09
N HIS A 283 -5.38 -4.80 13.03
CA HIS A 283 -5.75 -6.12 12.53
C HIS A 283 -4.58 -6.91 11.91
N HIS A 284 -3.46 -6.29 11.55
CA HIS A 284 -2.26 -6.97 11.10
C HIS A 284 -1.38 -7.51 12.24
N LEU A 285 -1.57 -6.99 13.46
CA LEU A 285 -0.66 -7.23 14.58
C LEU A 285 -0.55 -8.73 14.93
N THR A 286 -1.68 -9.40 15.13
CA THR A 286 -1.72 -10.83 15.46
C THR A 286 -1.23 -11.71 14.30
N PRO A 287 -1.65 -11.48 13.04
CA PRO A 287 -1.06 -12.16 11.89
C PRO A 287 0.46 -12.05 11.80
N ILE A 288 1.01 -10.83 11.91
CA ILE A 288 2.45 -10.60 11.89
C ILE A 288 3.13 -11.43 12.99
N GLN A 289 2.64 -11.35 14.22
CA GLN A 289 3.18 -12.13 15.33
C GLN A 289 3.15 -13.65 15.08
N ARG A 290 2.08 -14.17 14.49
CA ARG A 290 1.94 -15.61 14.21
C ARG A 290 2.81 -16.07 13.05
N TYR A 291 2.99 -15.24 12.02
CA TYR A 291 3.81 -15.54 10.85
C TYR A 291 5.29 -15.17 11.02
N TRP A 292 5.65 -14.53 12.14
CA TRP A 292 7.02 -14.20 12.52
C TRP A 292 7.81 -15.44 12.95
N GLN A 293 8.14 -16.27 11.98
CA GLN A 293 8.91 -17.50 12.15
C GLN A 293 10.06 -17.52 11.13
N GLY A 294 11.21 -18.06 11.54
CA GLY A 294 12.36 -18.24 10.66
C GLY A 294 12.17 -19.39 9.65
N PRO A 295 13.09 -19.54 8.69
CA PRO A 295 13.11 -20.70 7.79
C PRO A 295 13.21 -22.02 8.57
N PRO A 296 12.61 -23.13 8.09
CA PRO A 296 11.88 -23.30 6.82
C PRO A 296 10.38 -22.99 6.92
N ASN A 297 9.85 -22.67 8.10
CA ASN A 297 8.41 -22.53 8.35
C ASN A 297 7.89 -21.10 8.09
N GLY A 298 8.79 -20.13 7.94
CA GLY A 298 8.47 -18.75 7.64
C GLY A 298 8.23 -18.47 6.15
N ILE A 299 7.33 -17.53 5.87
CA ILE A 299 7.17 -16.96 4.53
C ILE A 299 8.34 -16.02 4.17
N ASN A 300 8.84 -16.12 2.95
CA ASN A 300 9.83 -15.21 2.37
C ASN A 300 9.18 -14.20 1.40
N PHE A 301 9.90 -13.13 1.04
CA PHE A 301 9.33 -12.04 0.24
C PHE A 301 9.00 -12.47 -1.19
N SER A 302 9.83 -13.34 -1.78
CA SER A 302 9.60 -13.88 -3.13
C SER A 302 8.31 -14.69 -3.23
N GLU A 303 7.96 -15.46 -2.19
CA GLU A 303 6.70 -16.19 -2.09
C GLU A 303 5.52 -15.25 -1.87
N ALA A 304 5.66 -14.26 -0.98
CA ALA A 304 4.59 -13.32 -0.69
C ALA A 304 4.24 -12.40 -1.87
N THR A 305 5.19 -12.18 -2.78
CA THR A 305 5.02 -11.37 -4.01
C THR A 305 4.77 -12.23 -5.25
N ARG A 306 4.73 -13.56 -5.11
CA ARG A 306 4.52 -14.46 -6.25
C ARG A 306 3.10 -14.32 -6.79
N ILE A 307 3.00 -13.99 -8.06
CA ILE A 307 1.73 -14.05 -8.81
C ILE A 307 1.56 -15.49 -9.31
N PRO A 308 0.46 -16.18 -8.95
CA PRO A 308 0.19 -17.53 -9.44
C PRO A 308 0.00 -17.55 -10.95
N GLU A 309 0.21 -18.71 -11.57
CA GLU A 309 -0.13 -18.90 -12.98
C GLU A 309 -1.64 -18.77 -13.19
N ARG A 310 -2.05 -18.31 -14.37
CA ARG A 310 -3.46 -18.20 -14.73
C ARG A 310 -4.15 -19.56 -14.64
N ILE A 311 -5.38 -19.56 -14.14
CA ILE A 311 -6.22 -20.76 -14.10
C ILE A 311 -6.45 -21.24 -15.53
N ARG A 312 -6.15 -22.51 -15.79
CA ARG A 312 -6.24 -23.08 -17.14
C ARG A 312 -7.68 -23.04 -17.64
N GLY A 313 -7.87 -22.53 -18.86
CA GLY A 313 -9.17 -22.46 -19.52
C GLY A 313 -9.92 -21.15 -19.31
N GLU A 314 -9.42 -20.24 -18.46
CA GLU A 314 -9.99 -18.89 -18.36
C GLU A 314 -9.48 -18.00 -19.49
N GLY A 315 -10.41 -17.42 -20.27
CA GLY A 315 -10.09 -16.43 -21.30
C GLY A 315 -10.02 -15.00 -20.76
N ASP A 316 -9.58 -14.07 -21.61
CA ASP A 316 -9.36 -12.67 -21.23
C ASP A 316 -10.61 -11.98 -20.65
N GLU A 317 -11.79 -12.27 -21.19
CA GLU A 317 -13.06 -11.73 -20.70
C GLU A 317 -13.34 -12.13 -19.24
N ILE A 318 -12.97 -13.35 -18.86
CA ILE A 318 -13.15 -13.87 -17.50
C ILE A 318 -12.22 -13.11 -16.55
N LEU A 319 -10.96 -12.93 -16.93
CA LEU A 319 -9.99 -12.18 -16.13
C LEU A 319 -10.44 -10.72 -15.95
N ILE A 320 -10.90 -10.07 -17.02
CA ILE A 320 -11.48 -8.72 -16.97
C ILE A 320 -12.68 -8.68 -16.02
N GLU A 321 -13.56 -9.68 -16.06
CA GLU A 321 -14.71 -9.76 -15.17
C GLU A 321 -14.30 -9.88 -13.70
N LYS A 322 -13.32 -10.74 -13.37
CA LYS A 322 -12.80 -10.85 -11.99
C LYS A 322 -12.27 -9.52 -11.48
N GLN A 323 -11.50 -8.81 -12.31
CA GLN A 323 -10.96 -7.50 -11.94
C GLN A 323 -12.07 -6.47 -11.70
N ALA A 324 -13.10 -6.47 -12.54
CA ALA A 324 -14.26 -5.59 -12.36
C ALA A 324 -15.05 -5.92 -11.08
N ILE A 325 -15.20 -7.20 -10.70
CA ILE A 325 -15.82 -7.61 -9.43
C ILE A 325 -14.99 -7.06 -8.26
N MET A 326 -13.67 -7.23 -8.28
CA MET A 326 -12.79 -6.74 -7.22
C MET A 326 -12.80 -5.20 -7.09
N ASP A 327 -12.89 -4.44 -8.19
CA ASP A 327 -13.11 -2.97 -8.14
C ASP A 327 -14.36 -2.60 -7.35
N VAL A 328 -15.45 -3.35 -7.57
CA VAL A 328 -16.72 -3.10 -6.88
C VAL A 328 -16.62 -3.52 -5.41
N MET A 329 -16.10 -4.70 -5.12
CA MET A 329 -15.97 -5.22 -3.74
C MET A 329 -15.08 -4.35 -2.86
N LEU A 330 -13.96 -3.86 -3.40
CA LEU A 330 -12.99 -3.06 -2.66
C LEU A 330 -13.19 -1.54 -2.79
N GLU A 331 -14.28 -1.11 -3.44
CA GLU A 331 -14.61 0.31 -3.73
C GLU A 331 -13.42 1.11 -4.26
N SER A 332 -12.62 0.50 -5.12
CA SER A 332 -11.36 1.06 -5.62
C SER A 332 -11.28 0.98 -7.13
N ARG A 333 -10.46 1.86 -7.73
CA ARG A 333 -10.23 1.96 -9.17
C ARG A 333 -8.75 1.78 -9.51
N VAL A 334 -8.15 0.68 -9.06
CA VAL A 334 -6.68 0.53 -9.11
C VAL A 334 -6.13 0.69 -10.53
N TRP A 335 -6.83 0.13 -11.51
CA TRP A 335 -6.39 0.10 -12.90
C TRP A 335 -6.59 1.46 -13.60
N GLY A 336 -7.36 2.37 -12.99
CA GLY A 336 -7.61 3.71 -13.52
C GLY A 336 -6.78 4.81 -12.85
N GLU A 337 -5.84 4.46 -11.98
CA GLU A 337 -4.98 5.44 -11.33
C GLU A 337 -4.02 6.09 -12.35
N LYS A 338 -3.77 7.39 -12.19
CA LYS A 338 -3.01 8.18 -13.19
C LYS A 338 -1.57 7.75 -13.40
N TYR A 339 -1.00 7.07 -12.40
CA TYR A 339 0.38 6.60 -12.44
C TYR A 339 0.52 5.19 -13.03
N ILE A 340 -0.60 4.56 -13.42
CA ILE A 340 -0.60 3.26 -14.10
C ILE A 340 -0.59 3.47 -15.61
N THR A 341 0.40 2.91 -16.29
CA THR A 341 0.54 3.01 -17.74
C THR A 341 -0.22 1.90 -18.45
N ASN A 342 -0.17 0.67 -17.89
CA ASN A 342 -0.91 -0.48 -18.37
C ASN A 342 -2.05 -0.86 -17.41
N PRO A 343 -3.33 -0.64 -17.77
CA PRO A 343 -4.48 -1.03 -16.96
C PRO A 343 -4.87 -2.51 -17.10
N PHE A 344 -4.25 -3.25 -18.03
CA PHE A 344 -4.50 -4.68 -18.29
C PHE A 344 -3.25 -5.56 -18.17
N PRO A 345 -2.36 -5.37 -17.16
CA PRO A 345 -1.11 -6.12 -17.08
C PRO A 345 -1.35 -7.61 -16.79
N TYR A 346 -2.55 -7.95 -16.31
CA TYR A 346 -3.00 -9.33 -16.11
C TYR A 346 -3.37 -10.05 -17.40
N LEU A 347 -3.41 -9.38 -18.56
CA LEU A 347 -3.66 -9.96 -19.89
C LEU A 347 -2.40 -9.97 -20.75
N GLU A 348 -1.74 -8.82 -20.85
CA GLU A 348 -0.45 -8.64 -21.52
C GLU A 348 0.33 -7.59 -20.72
N GLU A 349 1.52 -7.96 -20.24
CA GLU A 349 2.35 -7.09 -19.42
C GLU A 349 2.90 -5.92 -20.25
N ASP A 350 3.33 -6.20 -21.49
CA ASP A 350 3.86 -5.20 -22.40
C ASP A 350 2.74 -4.50 -23.17
N ILE A 351 2.40 -3.28 -22.72
CA ILE A 351 1.35 -2.46 -23.34
C ILE A 351 1.60 -2.18 -24.83
N THR A 352 2.86 -2.21 -25.29
CA THR A 352 3.18 -1.93 -26.69
C THR A 352 2.69 -3.02 -27.65
N LYS A 353 2.44 -4.22 -27.13
CA LYS A 353 1.85 -5.34 -27.88
C LYS A 353 0.32 -5.23 -28.01
N ILE A 354 -0.31 -4.39 -27.21
CA ILE A 354 -1.77 -4.22 -27.22
C ILE A 354 -2.15 -3.22 -28.31
N THR A 355 -2.94 -3.67 -29.29
CA THR A 355 -3.43 -2.76 -30.33
C THR A 355 -4.44 -1.76 -29.77
N LYS A 356 -4.57 -0.58 -30.41
CA LYS A 356 -5.58 0.42 -30.01
C LYS A 356 -7.01 -0.13 -30.04
N VAL A 357 -7.29 -1.09 -30.93
CA VAL A 357 -8.61 -1.72 -31.06
C VAL A 357 -8.85 -2.66 -29.88
N ASP A 358 -7.89 -3.54 -29.58
CA ASP A 358 -7.99 -4.48 -28.46
C ASP A 358 -8.09 -3.72 -27.14
N PHE A 359 -7.27 -2.68 -26.96
CA PHE A 359 -7.33 -1.83 -25.78
C PHE A 359 -8.72 -1.23 -25.55
N LYS A 360 -9.35 -0.73 -26.63
CA LYS A 360 -10.72 -0.19 -26.57
C LYS A 360 -11.74 -1.27 -26.24
N THR A 361 -11.59 -2.47 -26.80
CA THR A 361 -12.45 -3.63 -26.53
C THR A 361 -12.35 -4.09 -25.07
N MET A 362 -11.12 -4.29 -24.57
CA MET A 362 -10.87 -4.69 -23.18
C MET A 362 -11.44 -3.67 -22.19
N LYS A 363 -11.21 -2.37 -22.45
CA LYS A 363 -11.81 -1.28 -21.68
C LYS A 363 -13.33 -1.30 -21.72
N GLY A 364 -13.92 -1.57 -22.89
CA GLY A 364 -15.36 -1.75 -23.06
C GLY A 364 -15.90 -2.89 -22.20
N CYS A 365 -15.28 -4.07 -22.27
CA CYS A 365 -15.64 -5.25 -21.49
C CYS A 365 -15.55 -4.98 -19.98
N PHE A 366 -14.46 -4.38 -19.53
CA PHE A 366 -14.28 -4.00 -18.13
C PHE A 366 -15.42 -3.09 -17.63
N PHE A 367 -15.73 -2.02 -18.39
CA PHE A 367 -16.80 -1.10 -17.99
C PHE A 367 -18.19 -1.74 -18.00
N GLN A 368 -18.46 -2.66 -18.91
CA GLN A 368 -19.72 -3.40 -18.93
C GLN A 368 -19.86 -4.25 -17.66
N ASN A 369 -18.82 -5.02 -17.30
CA ASN A 369 -18.81 -5.83 -16.09
C ASN A 369 -18.87 -4.97 -14.82
N TYR A 370 -18.07 -3.90 -14.73
CA TYR A 370 -18.11 -2.99 -13.58
C TYR A 370 -19.51 -2.40 -13.38
N LYS A 371 -20.17 -1.92 -14.45
CA LYS A 371 -21.54 -1.40 -14.38
C LYS A 371 -22.54 -2.48 -13.95
N LYS A 372 -22.43 -3.71 -14.45
CA LYS A 372 -23.27 -4.85 -14.06
C LYS A 372 -23.20 -5.10 -12.55
N TYR A 373 -22.00 -5.28 -12.01
CA TYR A 373 -21.81 -5.58 -10.57
C TYR A 373 -22.13 -4.38 -9.69
N ASN A 374 -21.78 -3.16 -10.11
CA ASN A 374 -22.12 -1.97 -9.35
C ASN A 374 -23.66 -1.75 -9.33
N ALA A 375 -24.36 -1.94 -10.45
CA ALA A 375 -25.83 -1.84 -10.48
C ALA A 375 -26.49 -2.88 -9.58
N PHE A 376 -25.99 -4.12 -9.56
CA PHE A 376 -26.47 -5.16 -8.65
C PHE A 376 -26.30 -4.73 -7.18
N LYS A 377 -25.10 -4.23 -6.81
CA LYS A 377 -24.82 -3.71 -5.47
C LYS A 377 -25.78 -2.58 -5.09
N GLU A 378 -25.96 -1.57 -5.96
CA GLU A 378 -26.85 -0.44 -5.70
C GLU A 378 -28.32 -0.86 -5.57
N GLN A 379 -28.79 -1.78 -6.41
CA GLN A 379 -30.16 -2.31 -6.32
C GLN A 379 -30.40 -3.00 -4.97
N MET A 380 -29.44 -3.79 -4.51
CA MET A 380 -29.55 -4.44 -3.21
C MET A 380 -29.48 -3.45 -2.05
N TYR A 381 -28.71 -2.37 -2.17
CA TYR A 381 -28.60 -1.35 -1.12
C TYR A 381 -29.85 -0.47 -1.05
N ALA A 382 -30.48 -0.18 -2.19
CA ALA A 382 -31.74 0.56 -2.26
C ALA A 382 -32.89 -0.13 -1.51
N SER A 383 -32.83 -1.45 -1.34
CA SER A 383 -33.83 -2.20 -0.56
C SER A 383 -33.66 -2.12 0.96
N LEU A 384 -32.60 -1.46 1.46
CA LEU A 384 -32.30 -1.42 2.90
C LEU A 384 -32.98 -0.24 3.59
N PRO A 385 -33.79 -0.46 4.66
CA PRO A 385 -34.65 0.57 5.24
C PRO A 385 -33.94 1.76 5.91
N ASN A 386 -32.60 1.81 5.93
CA ASN A 386 -31.83 2.90 6.54
C ASN A 386 -30.49 3.20 5.84
N TYR A 387 -30.29 2.74 4.59
CA TYR A 387 -29.05 3.07 3.88
C TYR A 387 -29.08 4.53 3.41
N ARG A 388 -28.26 5.36 4.05
CA ARG A 388 -27.85 6.65 3.48
C ARG A 388 -26.49 6.41 2.81
N PRO A 389 -26.36 6.63 1.49
CA PRO A 389 -25.04 6.64 0.88
C PRO A 389 -24.17 7.57 1.70
N LYS A 390 -23.02 7.10 2.21
CA LYS A 390 -22.00 8.04 2.71
C LYS A 390 -21.77 8.99 1.54
N GLU A 391 -21.95 10.30 1.76
CA GLU A 391 -21.63 11.29 0.73
C GLU A 391 -20.24 10.95 0.23
N GLN A 392 -20.11 10.66 -1.07
CA GLN A 392 -18.80 10.50 -1.66
C GLN A 392 -18.02 11.75 -1.25
N PRO A 393 -16.82 11.62 -0.65
CA PRO A 393 -16.02 12.79 -0.33
C PRO A 393 -16.03 13.67 -1.57
N GLU A 394 -16.48 14.91 -1.39
CA GLU A 394 -16.68 15.88 -2.46
C GLU A 394 -15.59 15.65 -3.49
N LYS A 395 -15.97 15.28 -4.71
CA LYS A 395 -15.04 15.14 -5.80
C LYS A 395 -14.17 16.38 -5.78
N LEU A 396 -12.93 16.26 -5.33
CA LEU A 396 -11.85 17.14 -5.71
C LEU A 396 -12.03 17.23 -7.22
N LYS A 397 -12.47 18.40 -7.70
CA LYS A 397 -12.73 18.70 -9.09
C LYS A 397 -11.40 18.68 -9.83
N ILE A 398 -10.79 17.51 -9.93
CA ILE A 398 -9.68 17.24 -10.82
C ILE A 398 -10.36 17.12 -12.18
N SER A 399 -10.25 18.22 -12.91
CA SER A 399 -10.86 18.48 -14.18
C SER A 399 -10.91 17.24 -15.08
N GLN A 400 -12.09 16.99 -15.63
CA GLN A 400 -12.19 16.51 -17.00
C GLN A 400 -11.50 17.54 -17.90
N ARG A 401 -10.19 17.42 -18.06
CA ARG A 401 -9.46 18.00 -19.19
C ARG A 401 -9.03 16.82 -20.05
N GLN A 402 -9.83 16.68 -21.12
CA GLN A 402 -9.60 16.05 -22.43
C GLN A 402 -8.51 15.00 -22.56
#